data_AF-A0A940Q3G5-F1
#
_entry.id   AF-A0A940Q3G5-F1
#
_cell.length_a   1.000
_cell.length_b   1.000
_cell.length_c   1.000
_cell.angle_alpha   90.00
_cell.angle_beta   90.00
_cell.angle_gamma   90.00
#
_symmetry.space_group_name_H-M   'P 1'
#
loop_
_entity.id
_entity.type
_entity.pdbx_description
1 polymer ?
#
loop_
_entity_poly.entity_id
_entity_poly.type
_entity_poly.pdbx_seq_one_letter_code
_entity_poly.pdbx_strand_id
1 'polypeptide(L)' 'MAVSKAQMQATKRFEDINYDKILVRLSKGSKQHIQTVAAENGESVNAYIVGAVNDRLKSEGHSELPTKATSEQECNNG' A
#
# COMPACT_ATOMS: atom_id res chain seq x y z
N MET A 1 11.44 24.19 4.51
CA MET A 1 10.60 24.51 5.69
C MET A 1 10.64 23.32 6.63
N ALA A 2 10.85 23.50 7.93
CA ALA A 2 10.85 22.40 8.89
C ALA A 2 9.40 22.07 9.28
N VAL A 3 9.00 20.80 9.10
CA VAL A 3 7.71 20.30 9.55
C VAL A 3 7.65 20.40 11.08
N SER A 4 6.60 21.01 11.62
CA SER A 4 6.50 21.21 13.07
C SER A 4 6.18 19.89 13.78
N LYS A 5 6.56 19.78 15.07
CA LYS A 5 6.23 18.60 15.90
C LYS A 5 4.71 18.36 15.98
N ALA A 6 3.93 19.43 15.91
CA ALA A 6 2.46 19.35 15.90
C ALA A 6 1.93 18.77 14.59
N GLN A 7 2.50 19.17 13.44
CA GLN A 7 2.14 18.61 12.13
C GLN A 7 2.45 17.12 12.06
N MET A 8 3.61 16.68 12.54
CA MET A 8 3.98 15.25 12.57
C MET A 8 3.01 14.41 13.42
N GLN A 9 2.57 14.93 14.57
CA GLN A 9 1.59 14.24 15.42
C GLN A 9 0.20 14.17 14.78
N ALA A 10 -0.23 15.24 14.11
CA ALA A 10 -1.50 15.26 13.40
C ALA A 10 -1.52 14.22 12.27
N THR A 11 -0.44 14.16 11.47
CA THR A 11 -0.29 13.15 10.41
C THR A 11 -0.34 11.74 10.96
N LYS A 12 0.42 11.45 12.03
CA LYS A 12 0.42 10.13 12.66
C LYS A 12 -0.98 9.70 13.12
N ARG A 13 -1.70 10.59 13.82
CA ARG A 13 -3.07 10.30 14.31
C ARG A 13 -4.03 10.03 13.15
N PHE A 14 -3.94 10.82 12.08
CA PHE A 14 -4.78 10.62 10.91
C PHE A 14 -4.51 9.27 10.26
N GLU A 15 -3.25 8.92 10.09
CA GLU A 15 -2.85 7.65 9.48
C GLU A 15 -3.30 6.44 10.32
N ASP A 16 -3.11 6.50 11.64
CA ASP A 16 -3.46 5.41 12.57
C ASP A 16 -4.97 5.17 12.65
N ILE A 17 -5.80 6.21 12.44
CA ILE A 17 -7.27 6.08 12.42
C ILE A 17 -7.78 5.53 11.09
N ASN A 18 -7.11 5.87 9.98
CA ASN A 18 -7.63 5.61 8.63
C ASN A 18 -7.06 4.38 7.94
N TYR A 19 -5.92 3.86 8.40
CA TYR A 19 -5.18 2.81 7.71
C TYR A 19 -4.62 1.78 8.68
N ASP A 20 -4.89 0.51 8.38
CA ASP A 20 -4.16 -0.61 8.96
C ASP A 20 -2.83 -0.79 8.20
N LYS A 21 -1.70 -0.54 8.87
CA LYS A 21 -0.36 -0.64 8.27
C LYS A 21 0.31 -1.95 8.65
N ILE A 22 0.80 -2.68 7.66
CA ILE A 22 1.53 -3.94 7.85
C ILE A 22 2.96 -3.79 7.32
N LEU A 23 3.96 -4.10 8.16
CA LEU A 23 5.35 -4.17 7.73
C LEU A 23 5.67 -5.59 7.23
N VAL A 24 5.88 -5.73 5.92
CA VAL A 24 6.27 -7.01 5.31
C VAL A 24 7.78 -7.05 5.07
N ARG A 25 8.44 -8.12 5.52
CA ARG A 25 9.86 -8.38 5.26
C ARG A 25 10.00 -9.39 4.13
N LEU A 26 10.60 -8.96 3.02
CA LEU A 26 10.90 -9.79 1.85
C LEU A 26 12.42 -9.91 1.67
N SER A 27 12.87 -10.94 0.95
CA SER A 27 14.27 -11.05 0.52
C SER A 27 14.67 -9.89 -0.41
N LYS A 28 15.96 -9.56 -0.44
CA LYS A 28 16.49 -8.57 -1.39
C LYS A 28 16.20 -9.03 -2.83
N GLY A 29 15.78 -8.12 -3.69
CA GLY A 29 15.36 -8.41 -5.06
C GLY A 29 13.85 -8.59 -5.25
N SER A 30 13.14 -9.10 -4.23
CA SER A 30 11.71 -9.41 -4.36
C SER A 30 10.84 -8.16 -4.56
N LYS A 31 11.17 -7.05 -3.91
CA LYS A 31 10.45 -5.77 -4.10
C LYS A 31 10.53 -5.29 -5.56
N GLN A 32 11.71 -5.36 -6.17
CA GLN A 32 11.90 -4.92 -7.55
C GLN A 32 11.11 -5.79 -8.51
N HIS A 33 11.10 -7.10 -8.29
CA HIS A 33 10.31 -8.03 -9.08
C HIS A 33 8.81 -7.72 -9.00
N ILE A 34 8.27 -7.50 -7.78
CA ILE A 34 6.87 -7.12 -7.59
C ILE A 34 6.56 -5.79 -8.28
N GLN A 35 7.47 -4.82 -8.20
CA GLN A 35 7.29 -3.52 -8.85
C GLN A 35 7.24 -3.63 -10.38
N THR A 36 8.10 -4.46 -10.98
CA THR A 36 8.07 -4.71 -12.42
C THR A 36 6.74 -5.35 -12.84
N VAL A 37 6.32 -6.43 -12.17
CA VAL A 37 5.08 -7.14 -12.50
C VAL A 37 3.85 -6.25 -12.28
N ALA A 38 3.82 -5.47 -11.20
CA ALA A 38 2.73 -4.53 -10.95
C ALA A 38 2.67 -3.45 -12.05
N ALA A 39 3.81 -2.92 -12.47
CA ALA A 39 3.88 -1.94 -13.55
C ALA A 39 3.45 -2.51 -14.91
N GLU A 40 3.81 -3.77 -15.22
CA GLU A 40 3.32 -4.48 -16.41
C GLU A 40 1.80 -4.64 -16.42
N ASN A 41 1.20 -4.82 -15.24
CA ASN A 41 -0.25 -4.88 -15.06
C ASN A 41 -0.92 -3.50 -15.00
N GLY A 42 -0.15 -2.40 -15.00
CA GLY A 42 -0.69 -1.04 -14.85
C GLY A 42 -1.18 -0.73 -13.43
N GLU A 43 -0.76 -1.49 -12.43
CA GLU A 43 -1.19 -1.37 -11.04
C GLU A 43 -0.06 -0.90 -10.12
N SER A 44 -0.41 -0.28 -8.99
CA SER A 44 0.58 0.00 -7.96
C SER A 44 1.02 -1.28 -7.23
N VAL A 45 2.24 -1.28 -6.68
CA VAL A 45 2.72 -2.39 -5.82
C VAL A 45 1.74 -2.69 -4.68
N ASN A 46 1.12 -1.65 -4.11
CA ASN A 46 0.12 -1.81 -3.06
C ASN A 46 -1.13 -2.51 -3.59
N ALA A 47 -1.68 -2.06 -4.72
CA ALA A 47 -2.84 -2.68 -5.34
C ALA A 47 -2.57 -4.15 -5.71
N TYR A 48 -1.38 -4.44 -6.25
CA TYR A 48 -0.95 -5.80 -6.57
C TYR A 48 -0.90 -6.72 -5.34
N ILE A 49 -0.33 -6.23 -4.22
CA ILE A 49 -0.27 -6.98 -2.97
C ILE A 49 -1.68 -7.20 -2.38
N VAL A 50 -2.51 -6.16 -2.36
CA VAL A 50 -3.90 -6.25 -1.85
C VAL A 50 -4.72 -7.20 -2.71
N GLY A 51 -4.54 -7.17 -4.04
CA GLY A 51 -5.16 -8.09 -4.99
C GLY A 51 -4.78 -9.54 -4.69
N ALA A 52 -3.49 -9.83 -4.54
CA ALA A 52 -3.02 -11.18 -4.20
C ALA A 52 -3.59 -11.71 -2.87
N VAL A 53 -3.73 -10.84 -1.85
CA VAL A 53 -4.36 -11.21 -0.58
C VAL A 53 -5.86 -11.45 -0.76
N ASN A 54 -6.55 -10.60 -1.53
CA ASN A 54 -7.98 -10.76 -1.82
C ASN A 54 -8.28 -12.04 -2.58
N ASP A 55 -7.47 -12.39 -3.58
CA ASP A 55 -7.63 -13.64 -4.33
C ASP A 55 -7.48 -14.85 -3.42
N ARG A 56 -6.54 -14.79 -2.47
CA ARG A 56 -6.38 -15.84 -1.45
C ARG A 56 -7.60 -15.93 -0.54
N LEU A 57 -8.10 -14.81 -0.03
CA LEU A 57 -9.30 -14.76 0.82
C LEU A 57 -10.52 -15.31 0.08
N LYS A 58 -10.72 -14.93 -1.19
CA LYS A 58 -11.80 -15.44 -2.04
C LYS A 58 -11.71 -16.96 -2.23
N SER A 59 -10.51 -17.49 -2.45
CA SER A 59 -10.30 -18.94 -2.57
C SER A 59 -10.58 -19.71 -1.28
N GLU A 60 -10.44 -19.07 -0.12
CA GLU A 60 -10.69 -19.66 1.19
C GLU A 60 -12.13 -19.42 1.68
N GLY A 61 -12.96 -18.70 0.92
CA GLY A 61 -14.34 -18.38 1.26
C GLY A 61 -14.48 -17.23 2.27
N HIS A 62 -13.43 -16.43 2.45
CA HIS A 62 -13.45 -15.23 3.29
C HIS A 62 -13.91 -13.99 2.50
N SER A 63 -14.46 -13.00 3.21
CA SER A 63 -14.83 -11.71 2.62
C SER A 63 -13.60 -10.92 2.18
N GLU A 64 -13.74 -10.14 1.11
CA GLU A 64 -12.68 -9.27 0.58
C GLU A 64 -12.27 -8.15 1.54
N LEU A 65 -11.03 -7.68 1.41
CA LEU A 65 -10.52 -6.54 2.15
C LEU A 65 -11.25 -5.25 1.72
N PRO A 66 -11.55 -4.35 2.67
CA PRO A 66 -12.12 -3.05 2.34
C PRO A 66 -11.09 -2.20 1.58
N THR A 67 -11.23 -2.10 0.27
CA THR A 67 -10.40 -1.22 -0.56
C THR A 67 -10.89 0.23 -0.39
N LYS A 68 -10.15 1.04 0.37
CA LYS A 68 -10.22 2.50 0.20
C LYS A 68 -9.51 2.82 -1.12
N ALA A 69 -10.25 3.30 -2.12
CA ALA A 69 -9.70 3.80 -3.37
C ALA A 69 -8.59 4.81 -3.06
N THR A 70 -7.34 4.36 -3.19
CA THR A 70 -6.17 5.19 -2.97
C THR A 70 -5.99 5.96 -4.27
N SER A 71 -6.52 7.19 -4.28
CA SER A 71 -6.23 8.17 -5.33
C SER A 71 -4.73 8.27 -5.50
N GLU A 72 -4.28 7.87 -6.68
CA GLU A 72 -3.01 8.17 -7.32
C GLU A 72 -2.21 9.26 -6.58
N GLN A 73 -1.25 8.86 -5.75
CA GLN A 73 -0.13 9.72 -5.46
C GLN A 73 0.81 9.60 -6.65
N GLU A 74 0.52 10.45 -7.63
CA GLU A 74 1.34 10.78 -8.77
C GLU A 74 2.83 10.70 -8.39
N CYS A 75 3.56 9.84 -9.09
CA CYS A 75 5.01 9.98 -9.23
C CYS A 75 5.28 11.32 -9.93
N ASN A 76 5.24 12.41 -9.16
CA ASN A 76 5.75 13.70 -9.58
C ASN A 76 6.79 14.13 -8.56
N ASN A 77 8.01 13.61 -8.73
CA ASN A 77 9.20 14.31 -8.27
C ASN A 77 10.44 13.81 -9.03
N GLY A 78 10.99 14.67 -9.89
CA GLY A 78 12.23 14.45 -10.63
C GLY A 78 12.33 15.34 -11.84
#